data_AF-A0A550CUW1-F1
#
_entry.id   AF-A0A550CUW1-F1
#
_cell.length_a   1.000
_cell.length_b   1.000
_cell.length_c   1.000
_cell.angle_alpha   90.00
_cell.angle_beta   90.00
_cell.angle_gamma   90.00
#
_symmetry.space_group_name_H-M   'P 1'
#
loop_
_entity.id
_entity.type
_entity.pdbx_description
1 polymer ?
#
loop_
_entity_poly.entity_id
_entity_poly.type
_entity_poly.pdbx_seq_one_letter_code
_entity_poly.pdbx_strand_id
1 'polypeptide(L)'
;MLDAGLIPSPATNVDMLAIALVTDPSDERAIHNELAECFRHHTFDDHDLSHLITFMRRLNHSPRTIIPVVSIYLAVKAQDASYRPSQDIISDFVELQYQGRTVDVSLADQTELLASLADQNEDSPESNARLVRAGVRLASMRADANANAHLDVHILNALIHRQINHERWDLAYALYAVLLELGARTPVRPDGETFQTVFYAATRLYKPVMSTRSAALRQAHAAQVPENAVPPWRVFRDMMRFQFNRAYERPWSSASVAQASLVSALRALLATSDYAGAHVALRQFAERGVAVPPQVYLYVARHLMKRLRNNVAANSAERAAYAAAVERGNAQPREDDPAPRWFSYLLGEGAEVDMADDAAVAALLVHRGQQPVTELGDPPPAADQPPAQVPLYAHMAGKRPLPPRTFLSTIPLENLMRRAMFLSVPKALRPAVRRVLGSDECGTAKLSTSLKHGCSRARGRRLPVREGGTSPGLFEAKGPGSV
;
A
#
# COMPACT_ATOMS: atom_id res chain seq x y z
N MET A 1 -18.78 21.41 -62.66
CA MET A 1 -18.59 20.09 -62.02
C MET A 1 -17.69 20.13 -60.77
N LEU A 2 -17.26 21.31 -60.30
CA LEU A 2 -16.61 21.50 -58.98
C LEU A 2 -17.54 22.20 -57.95
N ASP A 3 -18.76 22.58 -58.34
CA ASP A 3 -19.74 23.23 -57.46
C ASP A 3 -20.54 22.24 -56.58
N ALA A 4 -20.36 20.93 -56.80
CA ALA A 4 -20.74 19.92 -55.84
C ALA A 4 -19.57 19.76 -54.86
N GLY A 5 -19.41 20.73 -53.96
CA GLY A 5 -18.39 20.68 -52.91
C GLY A 5 -18.45 19.33 -52.22
N LEU A 6 -17.33 18.59 -52.26
CA LEU A 6 -17.22 17.32 -51.58
C LEU A 6 -17.30 17.61 -50.09
N ILE A 7 -18.48 17.38 -49.48
CA ILE A 7 -18.65 17.48 -48.04
C ILE A 7 -17.94 16.25 -47.46
N PRO A 8 -16.83 16.43 -46.71
CA PRO A 8 -16.14 15.31 -46.09
C PRO A 8 -17.08 14.57 -45.12
N SER A 9 -16.88 13.26 -45.01
CA SER A 9 -17.65 12.47 -44.04
C SER A 9 -17.37 12.97 -42.61
N PRO A 10 -18.32 12.86 -41.67
CA PRO A 10 -18.12 13.29 -40.29
C PRO A 10 -16.96 12.54 -39.62
N ALA A 11 -16.75 11.27 -39.95
CA ALA A 11 -15.58 10.51 -39.47
C ALA A 11 -14.26 11.15 -39.94
N THR A 12 -14.18 11.54 -41.22
CA THR A 12 -13.00 12.26 -41.76
C THR A 12 -12.79 13.62 -41.08
N ASN A 13 -13.87 14.36 -40.82
CA ASN A 13 -13.77 15.64 -40.11
C ASN A 13 -13.24 15.45 -38.69
N VAL A 14 -13.74 14.45 -37.98
CA VAL A 14 -13.31 14.13 -36.62
C VAL A 14 -11.84 13.71 -36.58
N ASP A 15 -11.37 12.92 -37.55
CA ASP A 15 -9.95 12.56 -37.68
C ASP A 15 -9.08 13.81 -37.95
N MET A 16 -9.54 14.74 -38.80
CA MET A 16 -8.84 16.01 -39.05
C MET A 16 -8.79 16.90 -37.80
N LEU A 17 -9.88 16.96 -37.03
CA LEU A 17 -9.95 17.70 -35.76
C LEU A 17 -9.06 17.07 -34.69
N ALA A 18 -8.94 15.74 -34.66
CA ALA A 18 -8.00 15.05 -33.80
C ALA A 18 -6.54 15.40 -34.14
N ILE A 19 -6.18 15.47 -35.42
CA ILE A 19 -4.87 15.97 -35.85
C ILE A 19 -4.67 17.43 -35.42
N ALA A 20 -5.70 18.27 -35.58
CA ALA A 20 -5.65 19.68 -35.18
C ALA A 20 -5.35 19.85 -33.68
N LEU A 21 -5.90 18.99 -32.82
CA LEU A 21 -5.59 18.96 -31.38
C LEU A 21 -4.11 18.68 -31.07
N VAL A 22 -3.38 17.99 -31.96
CA VAL A 22 -1.92 17.81 -31.82
C VAL A 22 -1.19 19.08 -32.21
N THR A 23 -1.60 19.68 -33.34
CA THR A 23 -0.83 20.74 -33.98
C THR A 23 -1.01 22.10 -33.32
N ASP A 24 -2.20 22.39 -32.79
CA ASP A 24 -2.48 23.65 -32.10
C ASP A 24 -3.34 23.43 -30.83
N PRO A 25 -2.71 23.25 -29.67
CA PRO A 25 -3.43 23.07 -28.40
C PRO A 25 -4.10 24.37 -27.90
N SER A 26 -3.85 25.53 -28.53
CA SER A 26 -4.39 26.82 -28.09
C SER A 26 -5.90 26.92 -28.31
N ASP A 27 -6.40 26.24 -29.36
CA ASP A 27 -7.80 26.25 -29.79
C ASP A 27 -8.60 25.03 -29.33
N GLU A 28 -8.13 24.33 -28.28
CA GLU A 28 -8.76 23.10 -27.75
C GLU A 28 -10.29 23.24 -27.54
N ARG A 29 -10.76 24.38 -27.03
CA ARG A 29 -12.19 24.62 -26.80
C ARG A 29 -12.99 24.74 -28.10
N ALA A 30 -12.44 25.38 -29.12
CA ALA A 30 -13.11 25.51 -30.41
C ALA A 30 -13.21 24.14 -31.08
N ILE A 31 -12.12 23.38 -31.06
CA ILE A 31 -12.08 22.02 -31.62
C ILE A 31 -13.05 21.08 -30.88
N HIS A 32 -13.14 21.17 -29.55
CA HIS A 32 -14.11 20.39 -28.77
C HIS A 32 -15.58 20.70 -29.13
N ASN A 33 -15.90 21.95 -29.46
CA ASN A 33 -17.25 22.32 -29.90
C ASN A 33 -17.56 21.76 -31.30
N GLU A 34 -16.60 21.82 -32.22
CA GLU A 34 -16.75 21.25 -33.57
C GLU A 34 -16.86 19.72 -33.54
N LEU A 35 -16.10 19.06 -32.66
CA LEU A 35 -16.24 17.62 -32.40
C LEU A 35 -17.63 17.29 -31.87
N ALA A 36 -18.17 18.09 -30.93
CA ALA A 36 -19.52 17.90 -30.42
C ALA A 36 -20.58 18.01 -31.53
N GLU A 37 -20.40 18.93 -32.49
CA GLU A 37 -21.28 19.03 -33.66
C GLU A 37 -21.14 17.80 -34.57
N CYS A 38 -19.92 17.32 -34.80
CA CYS A 38 -19.69 16.11 -35.58
C CYS A 38 -20.37 14.87 -34.96
N PHE A 39 -20.31 14.72 -33.64
CA PHE A 39 -20.91 13.59 -32.91
C PHE A 39 -22.45 13.62 -32.88
N ARG A 40 -23.07 14.78 -33.10
CA ARG A 40 -24.53 14.88 -33.25
C ARG A 40 -25.04 14.26 -34.56
N HIS A 41 -24.18 14.07 -35.56
CA HIS A 41 -24.60 13.40 -36.79
C HIS A 41 -24.95 11.93 -36.53
N HIS A 42 -26.13 11.52 -37.01
CA HIS A 42 -26.65 10.15 -36.84
C HIS A 42 -25.81 9.07 -37.53
N THR A 43 -25.01 9.47 -38.52
CA THR A 43 -24.09 8.59 -39.24
C THR A 43 -22.84 8.25 -38.44
N PHE A 44 -22.51 9.03 -37.39
CA PHE A 44 -21.36 8.78 -36.55
C PHE A 44 -21.79 7.86 -35.41
N ASP A 45 -21.32 6.62 -35.45
CA ASP A 45 -21.72 5.55 -34.53
C ASP A 45 -20.62 5.22 -33.49
N ASP A 46 -20.80 4.12 -32.78
CA ASP A 46 -19.84 3.65 -31.78
C ASP A 46 -18.54 3.12 -32.41
N HIS A 47 -18.63 2.53 -33.60
CA HIS A 47 -17.49 1.97 -34.32
C HIS A 47 -16.55 3.09 -34.78
N ASP A 48 -17.11 4.20 -35.25
CA ASP A 48 -16.37 5.40 -35.62
C ASP A 48 -15.62 5.99 -34.41
N LEU A 49 -16.23 5.98 -33.21
CA LEU A 49 -15.54 6.43 -32.00
C LEU A 49 -14.37 5.51 -31.63
N SER A 50 -14.55 4.19 -31.67
CA SER A 50 -13.46 3.24 -31.41
C SER A 50 -12.31 3.41 -32.42
N HIS A 51 -12.63 3.69 -33.69
CA HIS A 51 -11.64 4.03 -34.70
C HIS A 51 -10.90 5.32 -34.35
N LEU A 52 -11.61 6.37 -33.94
CA LEU A 52 -11.02 7.64 -33.50
C LEU A 52 -10.08 7.46 -32.30
N ILE A 53 -10.49 6.70 -31.27
CA ILE A 53 -9.65 6.42 -30.10
C ILE A 53 -8.37 5.71 -30.54
N THR A 54 -8.49 4.69 -31.40
CA THR A 54 -7.34 3.96 -31.94
C THR A 54 -6.43 4.87 -32.77
N PHE A 55 -7.01 5.76 -33.56
CA PHE A 55 -6.30 6.74 -34.37
C PHE A 55 -5.54 7.74 -33.49
N MET A 56 -6.18 8.30 -32.45
CA MET A 56 -5.52 9.20 -31.51
C MET A 56 -4.40 8.51 -30.73
N ARG A 57 -4.58 7.24 -30.33
CA ARG A 57 -3.52 6.44 -29.72
C ARG A 57 -2.32 6.25 -30.67
N ARG A 58 -2.57 6.00 -31.97
CA ARG A 58 -1.52 5.88 -33.00
C ARG A 58 -0.74 7.17 -33.23
N LEU A 59 -1.40 8.32 -33.10
CA LEU A 59 -0.77 9.64 -33.13
C LEU A 59 -0.01 9.99 -31.82
N ASN A 60 0.06 9.06 -30.85
CA ASN A 60 0.65 9.25 -29.53
C ASN A 60 -0.01 10.40 -28.72
N HIS A 61 -1.31 10.62 -28.89
CA HIS A 61 -2.02 11.53 -27.98
C HIS A 61 -1.92 11.02 -26.54
N SER A 62 -1.68 11.95 -25.62
CA SER A 62 -1.78 11.66 -24.19
C SER A 62 -3.21 11.24 -23.86
N PRO A 63 -3.43 10.25 -22.98
CA PRO A 63 -4.76 9.89 -22.50
C PRO A 63 -5.54 11.10 -21.97
N ARG A 64 -4.85 12.12 -21.44
CA ARG A 64 -5.45 13.38 -20.99
C ARG A 64 -6.20 14.15 -22.10
N THR A 65 -5.82 13.98 -23.35
CA THR A 65 -6.47 14.63 -24.52
C THR A 65 -7.58 13.74 -25.08
N ILE A 66 -7.44 12.42 -25.03
CA ILE A 66 -8.43 11.47 -25.56
C ILE A 66 -9.67 11.41 -24.66
N ILE A 67 -9.48 11.44 -23.33
CA ILE A 67 -10.59 11.34 -22.35
C ILE A 67 -11.64 12.44 -22.56
N PRO A 68 -11.30 13.74 -22.71
CA PRO A 68 -12.27 14.78 -23.03
C PRO A 68 -13.08 14.50 -24.29
N VAL A 69 -12.45 14.04 -25.38
CA VAL A 69 -13.12 13.76 -26.65
C VAL A 69 -14.18 12.67 -26.49
N VAL A 70 -13.82 11.56 -25.84
CA VAL A 70 -14.77 10.47 -25.54
C VAL A 70 -15.88 10.95 -24.59
N SER A 71 -15.55 11.81 -23.62
CA SER A 71 -16.55 12.36 -22.69
C SER A 71 -17.55 13.27 -23.42
N ILE A 72 -17.10 14.07 -24.39
CA ILE A 72 -17.96 14.90 -25.24
C ILE A 72 -18.90 14.02 -26.06
N TYR A 73 -18.37 12.96 -26.69
CA TYR A 73 -19.18 12.00 -27.43
C TYR A 73 -20.29 11.39 -26.57
N LEU A 74 -19.92 10.85 -25.40
CA LEU A 74 -20.88 10.25 -24.47
C LEU A 74 -21.91 11.27 -23.98
N ALA A 75 -21.50 12.51 -23.70
CA ALA A 75 -22.42 13.58 -23.28
C ALA A 75 -23.41 13.98 -24.40
N VAL A 76 -22.96 14.00 -25.66
CA VAL A 76 -23.82 14.30 -26.81
C VAL A 76 -24.82 13.17 -27.04
N LYS A 77 -24.37 11.91 -27.09
CA LYS A 77 -25.23 10.76 -27.34
C LYS A 77 -26.16 10.43 -26.16
N ALA A 78 -25.78 10.77 -24.92
CA ALA A 78 -26.65 10.59 -23.75
C ALA A 78 -27.91 11.47 -23.78
N GLN A 79 -27.99 12.47 -24.66
CA GLN A 79 -29.22 13.24 -24.90
C GLN A 79 -30.31 12.36 -25.55
N ASP A 80 -29.91 11.31 -26.28
CA ASP A 80 -30.82 10.32 -26.83
C ASP A 80 -31.13 9.26 -25.78
N ALA A 81 -32.37 9.26 -25.27
CA ALA A 81 -32.79 8.35 -24.20
C ALA A 81 -32.70 6.84 -24.56
N SER A 82 -32.63 6.51 -25.84
CA SER A 82 -32.48 5.14 -26.35
C SER A 82 -31.01 4.71 -26.49
N TYR A 83 -30.06 5.64 -26.41
CA TYR A 83 -28.66 5.34 -26.64
C TYR A 83 -28.08 4.53 -25.47
N ARG A 84 -27.41 3.44 -25.82
CA ARG A 84 -26.59 2.65 -24.89
C ARG A 84 -25.22 2.49 -25.50
N PRO A 85 -24.15 3.03 -24.88
CA PRO A 85 -22.80 2.87 -25.40
C PRO A 85 -22.41 1.40 -25.42
N SER A 86 -21.69 1.00 -26.45
CA SER A 86 -21.14 -0.35 -26.62
C SER A 86 -20.09 -0.68 -25.56
N GLN A 87 -19.91 -1.98 -25.35
CA GLN A 87 -18.99 -2.53 -24.35
C GLN A 87 -17.55 -2.10 -24.65
N ASP A 88 -17.18 -2.08 -25.93
CA ASP A 88 -15.84 -1.77 -26.38
C ASP A 88 -15.46 -0.33 -26.03
N ILE A 89 -16.36 0.64 -26.23
CA ILE A 89 -16.11 2.05 -25.86
C ILE A 89 -15.91 2.22 -24.36
N ILE A 90 -16.73 1.54 -23.54
CA ILE A 90 -16.60 1.63 -22.07
C ILE A 90 -15.27 1.05 -21.64
N SER A 91 -14.90 -0.10 -22.19
CA SER A 91 -13.64 -0.80 -21.93
C SER A 91 -12.45 0.09 -22.32
N ASP A 92 -12.49 0.69 -23.50
CA ASP A 92 -11.49 1.63 -24.01
C ASP A 92 -11.41 2.90 -23.17
N PHE A 93 -12.55 3.44 -22.71
CA PHE A 93 -12.61 4.64 -21.89
C PHE A 93 -12.05 4.40 -20.49
N VAL A 94 -12.41 3.27 -19.86
CA VAL A 94 -11.83 2.83 -18.59
C VAL A 94 -10.33 2.60 -18.76
N GLU A 95 -9.91 1.93 -19.84
CA GLU A 95 -8.49 1.73 -20.16
C GLU A 95 -7.74 3.07 -20.33
N LEU A 96 -8.34 4.04 -21.01
CA LEU A 96 -7.77 5.38 -21.23
C LEU A 96 -7.62 6.14 -19.92
N GLN A 97 -8.62 6.09 -19.02
CA GLN A 97 -8.50 6.67 -17.69
C GLN A 97 -7.42 5.98 -16.84
N TYR A 98 -7.13 4.72 -17.13
CA TYR A 98 -6.30 3.87 -16.30
C TYR A 98 -4.88 3.60 -16.85
N GLN A 99 -4.55 4.12 -18.05
CA GLN A 99 -3.26 3.93 -18.73
C GLN A 99 -2.89 2.45 -18.98
N GLY A 100 -3.75 1.72 -19.69
CA GLY A 100 -3.32 0.61 -20.55
C GLY A 100 -3.54 -0.82 -20.05
N ARG A 101 -4.76 -1.15 -19.59
CA ARG A 101 -5.27 -2.54 -19.59
C ARG A 101 -6.73 -2.60 -20.04
N THR A 102 -7.01 -3.50 -20.98
CA THR A 102 -8.35 -3.80 -21.49
C THR A 102 -9.18 -4.54 -20.44
N VAL A 103 -10.45 -4.15 -20.29
CA VAL A 103 -11.39 -4.72 -19.31
C VAL A 103 -12.61 -5.22 -20.08
N ASP A 104 -12.87 -6.52 -20.17
CA ASP A 104 -14.06 -7.04 -20.85
C ASP A 104 -15.29 -7.01 -19.91
N VAL A 105 -16.26 -6.12 -20.15
CA VAL A 105 -17.39 -5.92 -19.21
C VAL A 105 -18.80 -5.87 -19.84
N SER A 106 -19.70 -6.72 -19.34
CA SER A 106 -21.12 -6.77 -19.75
C SER A 106 -21.99 -5.67 -19.10
N LEU A 107 -22.96 -5.16 -19.87
CA LEU A 107 -23.36 -3.75 -19.92
C LEU A 107 -24.74 -3.38 -19.32
N ALA A 108 -25.57 -4.36 -18.94
CA ALA A 108 -26.98 -4.03 -18.62
C ALA A 108 -27.17 -3.21 -17.33
N ASP A 109 -26.23 -3.27 -16.38
CA ASP A 109 -26.38 -2.69 -15.03
C ASP A 109 -25.37 -1.56 -14.69
N GLN A 110 -24.51 -1.16 -15.63
CA GLN A 110 -23.36 -0.27 -15.38
C GLN A 110 -23.56 1.20 -15.81
N THR A 111 -24.67 1.51 -16.47
CA THR A 111 -24.99 2.86 -16.93
C THR A 111 -25.19 3.84 -15.78
N GLU A 112 -25.72 3.40 -14.63
CA GLU A 112 -25.85 4.23 -13.41
C GLU A 112 -24.46 4.56 -12.82
N LEU A 113 -23.53 3.60 -12.89
CA LEU A 113 -22.18 3.77 -12.35
C LEU A 113 -21.34 4.66 -13.28
N LEU A 114 -21.44 4.49 -14.59
CA LEU A 114 -20.82 5.37 -15.57
C LEU A 114 -21.40 6.79 -15.55
N ALA A 115 -22.72 6.94 -15.38
CA ALA A 115 -23.35 8.25 -15.19
C ALA A 115 -22.83 8.94 -13.93
N SER A 116 -22.64 8.21 -12.82
CA SER A 116 -22.03 8.75 -11.60
C SER A 116 -20.54 9.08 -11.75
N LEU A 117 -19.84 8.44 -12.69
CA LEU A 117 -18.45 8.73 -13.01
C LEU A 117 -18.28 9.92 -13.97
N ALA A 118 -19.27 10.17 -14.82
CA ALA A 118 -19.29 11.26 -15.78
C ALA A 118 -19.86 12.58 -15.20
N ASP A 119 -20.53 12.53 -14.05
CA ASP A 119 -21.12 13.70 -13.40
C ASP A 119 -20.03 14.64 -12.86
N GLN A 120 -19.90 15.83 -13.45
CA GLN A 120 -18.87 16.83 -13.11
C GLN A 120 -19.13 17.53 -11.76
N ASN A 121 -20.31 17.37 -11.18
CA ASN A 121 -20.63 17.85 -9.83
C ASN A 121 -20.15 16.86 -8.76
N GLU A 122 -18.83 16.61 -8.76
CA GLU A 122 -18.19 15.57 -7.97
C GLU A 122 -18.31 15.80 -6.46
N ASP A 123 -18.43 17.04 -5.98
CA ASP A 123 -18.45 17.38 -4.54
C ASP A 123 -19.80 17.14 -3.84
N SER A 124 -20.82 16.69 -4.57
CA SER A 124 -22.10 16.38 -3.93
C SER A 124 -21.99 15.11 -3.08
N PRO A 125 -22.35 15.14 -1.78
CA PRO A 125 -22.41 13.95 -0.94
C PRO A 125 -23.41 12.91 -1.49
N GLU A 126 -24.39 13.35 -2.28
CA GLU A 126 -25.31 12.43 -2.97
C GLU A 126 -24.64 11.64 -4.09
N SER A 127 -23.74 12.25 -4.87
CA SER A 127 -23.01 11.56 -5.94
C SER A 127 -22.13 10.45 -5.37
N ASN A 128 -21.44 10.75 -4.27
CA ASN A 128 -20.62 9.78 -3.53
C ASN A 128 -21.46 8.64 -2.93
N ALA A 129 -22.60 8.96 -2.33
CA ALA A 129 -23.52 7.94 -1.80
C ALA A 129 -24.17 7.11 -2.91
N ARG A 130 -24.39 7.67 -4.10
CA ARG A 130 -24.85 6.94 -5.30
C ARG A 130 -23.79 5.99 -5.81
N LEU A 131 -22.52 6.40 -5.87
CA LEU A 131 -21.41 5.55 -6.33
C LEU A 131 -21.18 4.35 -5.39
N VAL A 132 -21.22 4.57 -4.07
CA VAL A 132 -21.14 3.47 -3.09
C VAL A 132 -22.38 2.57 -3.18
N ARG A 133 -23.58 3.14 -3.29
CA ARG A 133 -24.83 2.37 -3.46
C ARG A 133 -24.84 1.58 -4.77
N ALA A 134 -24.33 2.13 -5.87
CA ALA A 134 -24.18 1.45 -7.14
C ALA A 134 -23.19 0.29 -7.02
N GLY A 135 -22.04 0.51 -6.37
CA GLY A 135 -21.09 -0.56 -6.06
C GLY A 135 -21.70 -1.69 -5.23
N VAL A 136 -22.46 -1.37 -4.17
CA VAL A 136 -23.16 -2.34 -3.31
C VAL A 136 -24.34 -3.00 -4.04
N ARG A 137 -25.04 -2.28 -4.91
CA ARG A 137 -26.18 -2.81 -5.68
C ARG A 137 -25.68 -3.81 -6.72
N LEU A 138 -24.64 -3.45 -7.48
CA LEU A 138 -23.93 -4.37 -8.38
C LEU A 138 -23.39 -5.60 -7.65
N ALA A 139 -22.92 -5.42 -6.41
CA ALA A 139 -22.50 -6.52 -5.56
C ALA A 139 -23.67 -7.46 -5.20
N SER A 140 -24.83 -6.90 -4.87
CA SER A 140 -26.02 -7.64 -4.43
C SER A 140 -26.77 -8.33 -5.56
N MET A 141 -26.85 -7.73 -6.75
CA MET A 141 -27.60 -8.28 -7.90
C MET A 141 -26.98 -9.56 -8.47
N ARG A 142 -25.72 -9.88 -8.12
CA ARG A 142 -25.05 -11.13 -8.51
C ARG A 142 -25.31 -12.29 -7.55
N ALA A 143 -25.85 -12.03 -6.35
CA ALA A 143 -26.36 -13.11 -5.51
C ALA A 143 -27.55 -13.81 -6.19
N ASP A 144 -28.24 -13.12 -7.10
CA ASP A 144 -29.27 -13.67 -7.96
C ASP A 144 -28.62 -14.30 -9.20
N ALA A 145 -28.51 -15.62 -9.17
CA ALA A 145 -27.58 -16.47 -9.92
C ALA A 145 -27.62 -16.46 -11.47
N ASN A 146 -28.38 -15.58 -12.14
CA ASN A 146 -28.65 -15.68 -13.58
C ASN A 146 -28.09 -14.55 -14.45
N ALA A 147 -27.50 -13.50 -13.89
CA ALA A 147 -26.89 -12.43 -14.69
C ALA A 147 -25.41 -12.74 -14.96
N ASN A 148 -25.08 -13.07 -16.20
CA ASN A 148 -23.72 -13.22 -16.71
C ASN A 148 -22.87 -11.92 -16.67
N ALA A 149 -23.36 -10.85 -16.03
CA ALA A 149 -22.63 -9.60 -15.86
C ALA A 149 -21.46 -9.80 -14.89
N HIS A 150 -20.26 -9.94 -15.45
CA HIS A 150 -19.03 -10.04 -14.68
C HIS A 150 -18.66 -8.64 -14.19
N LEU A 151 -19.03 -8.30 -12.94
CA LEU A 151 -18.44 -7.15 -12.27
C LEU A 151 -16.93 -7.38 -12.19
N ASP A 152 -16.17 -6.55 -12.91
CA ASP A 152 -14.72 -6.65 -12.95
C ASP A 152 -14.10 -5.99 -11.71
N VAL A 153 -13.14 -6.69 -11.09
CA VAL A 153 -12.27 -6.16 -10.03
C VAL A 153 -11.57 -4.89 -10.51
N HIS A 154 -11.25 -4.81 -11.80
CA HIS A 154 -10.61 -3.65 -12.41
C HIS A 154 -11.46 -2.37 -12.32
N ILE A 155 -12.78 -2.46 -12.46
CA ILE A 155 -13.66 -1.30 -12.28
C ILE A 155 -13.59 -0.80 -10.83
N LEU A 156 -13.71 -1.70 -9.86
CA LEU A 156 -13.62 -1.33 -8.44
C LEU A 156 -12.24 -0.74 -8.10
N ASN A 157 -11.16 -1.29 -8.67
CA ASN A 157 -9.82 -0.74 -8.52
C ASN A 157 -9.71 0.67 -9.11
N ALA A 158 -10.27 0.92 -10.29
CA ALA A 158 -10.31 2.24 -10.91
C ALA A 158 -11.08 3.25 -10.05
N LEU A 159 -12.22 2.86 -9.48
CA LEU A 159 -12.98 3.68 -8.55
C LEU A 159 -12.17 4.03 -7.30
N ILE A 160 -11.56 3.03 -6.65
CA ILE A 160 -10.72 3.24 -5.46
C ILE A 160 -9.56 4.19 -5.80
N HIS A 161 -8.88 3.98 -6.93
CA HIS A 161 -7.80 4.84 -7.41
C HIS A 161 -8.24 6.29 -7.63
N ARG A 162 -9.38 6.49 -8.29
CA ARG A 162 -9.94 7.82 -8.51
C ARG A 162 -10.18 8.52 -7.18
N GLN A 163 -10.88 7.87 -6.24
CA GLN A 163 -11.15 8.46 -4.92
C GLN A 163 -9.85 8.82 -4.16
N ILE A 164 -8.81 8.00 -4.27
CA ILE A 164 -7.48 8.29 -3.70
C ILE A 164 -6.82 9.51 -4.34
N ASN A 165 -6.94 9.67 -5.66
CA ASN A 165 -6.37 10.82 -6.38
C ASN A 165 -7.06 12.13 -5.99
N HIS A 166 -8.36 12.09 -5.72
CA HIS A 166 -9.13 13.22 -5.19
C HIS A 166 -9.01 13.39 -3.66
N GLU A 167 -8.14 12.62 -2.99
CA GLU A 167 -7.93 12.66 -1.54
C GLU A 167 -9.20 12.39 -0.71
N ARG A 168 -10.18 11.70 -1.31
CA ARG A 168 -11.42 11.25 -0.67
C ARG A 168 -11.20 9.88 -0.02
N TRP A 169 -10.39 9.90 1.02
CA TRP A 169 -9.94 8.70 1.72
C TRP A 169 -11.10 7.84 2.23
N ASP A 170 -12.14 8.47 2.80
CA ASP A 170 -13.31 7.79 3.37
C ASP A 170 -13.97 6.88 2.34
N LEU A 171 -14.24 7.42 1.15
CA LEU A 171 -14.91 6.68 0.08
C LEU A 171 -14.01 5.59 -0.49
N ALA A 172 -12.71 5.86 -0.63
CA ALA A 172 -11.75 4.85 -1.08
C ALA A 172 -11.72 3.64 -0.13
N TYR A 173 -11.68 3.86 1.19
CA TYR A 173 -11.71 2.78 2.17
C TYR A 173 -13.08 2.11 2.29
N ALA A 174 -14.18 2.84 2.07
CA ALA A 174 -15.52 2.26 1.99
C ALA A 174 -15.65 1.30 0.79
N LEU A 175 -15.19 1.72 -0.39
CA LEU A 175 -15.16 0.88 -1.59
C LEU A 175 -14.25 -0.34 -1.41
N TYR A 176 -13.10 -0.17 -0.76
CA TYR A 176 -12.23 -1.29 -0.41
C TYR A 176 -12.92 -2.28 0.56
N ALA A 177 -13.65 -1.80 1.56
CA ALA A 177 -14.42 -2.65 2.46
C ALA A 177 -15.50 -3.44 1.70
N VAL A 178 -16.24 -2.78 0.79
CA VAL A 178 -17.21 -3.45 -0.09
C VAL A 178 -16.55 -4.53 -0.94
N LEU A 179 -15.37 -4.25 -1.50
CA LEU A 179 -14.61 -5.24 -2.29
C LEU A 179 -14.14 -6.44 -1.45
N LEU A 180 -13.78 -6.23 -0.17
CA LEU A 180 -13.45 -7.34 0.73
C LEU A 180 -14.67 -8.21 1.08
N GLU A 181 -15.82 -7.58 1.32
CA GLU A 181 -17.09 -8.29 1.58
C GLU A 181 -17.53 -9.08 0.35
N LEU A 182 -17.41 -8.47 -0.83
CA LEU A 182 -17.63 -9.11 -2.12
C LEU A 182 -16.72 -10.31 -2.32
N GLY A 183 -15.42 -10.19 -2.07
CA GLY A 183 -14.45 -11.27 -2.23
C GLY A 183 -14.69 -12.46 -1.30
N ALA A 184 -15.42 -12.26 -0.20
CA ALA A 184 -15.83 -13.33 0.70
C ALA A 184 -17.07 -14.09 0.19
N ARG A 185 -17.95 -13.43 -0.57
CA ARG A 185 -19.24 -13.99 -1.02
C ARG A 185 -19.28 -14.38 -2.49
N THR A 186 -18.44 -13.77 -3.32
CA THR A 186 -18.47 -13.84 -4.78
C THR A 186 -17.07 -14.18 -5.33
N PRO A 187 -16.95 -14.56 -6.62
CA PRO A 187 -15.64 -14.76 -7.25
C PRO A 187 -14.83 -13.47 -7.44
N VAL A 188 -15.44 -12.29 -7.28
CA VAL A 188 -14.78 -10.98 -7.42
C VAL A 188 -13.93 -10.72 -6.18
N ARG A 189 -12.61 -10.96 -6.27
CA ARG A 189 -11.69 -10.82 -5.14
C ARG A 189 -10.77 -9.61 -5.31
N PRO A 190 -10.32 -8.97 -4.23
CA PRO A 190 -9.24 -8.00 -4.32
C PRO A 190 -8.00 -8.67 -4.90
N ASP A 191 -7.28 -7.95 -5.76
CA ASP A 191 -6.06 -8.43 -6.41
C ASP A 191 -4.83 -7.65 -5.94
N GLY A 192 -3.67 -8.04 -6.46
CA GLY A 192 -2.41 -7.39 -6.07
C GLY A 192 -2.36 -5.90 -6.45
N GLU A 193 -3.17 -5.46 -7.41
CA GLU A 193 -3.33 -4.06 -7.74
C GLU A 193 -4.14 -3.34 -6.67
N THR A 194 -5.32 -3.86 -6.28
CA THR A 194 -6.12 -3.35 -5.16
C THR A 194 -5.23 -3.08 -3.94
N PHE A 195 -4.41 -4.06 -3.54
CA PHE A 195 -3.56 -3.93 -2.37
C PHE A 195 -2.48 -2.85 -2.56
N GLN A 196 -1.86 -2.75 -3.74
CA GLN A 196 -0.89 -1.69 -4.03
C GLN A 196 -1.51 -0.29 -3.89
N THR A 197 -2.71 -0.12 -4.44
CA THR A 197 -3.51 1.12 -4.38
C THR A 197 -3.81 1.52 -2.93
N VAL A 198 -4.30 0.57 -2.13
CA VAL A 198 -4.67 0.82 -0.74
C VAL A 198 -3.43 1.05 0.14
N PHE A 199 -2.33 0.34 -0.10
CA PHE A 199 -1.06 0.62 0.58
C PHE A 199 -0.49 2.00 0.23
N TYR A 200 -0.64 2.44 -1.02
CA TYR A 200 -0.28 3.79 -1.42
C TYR A 200 -1.12 4.83 -0.69
N ALA A 201 -2.44 4.65 -0.62
CA ALA A 201 -3.34 5.51 0.15
C ALA A 201 -2.93 5.57 1.63
N ALA A 202 -2.74 4.42 2.27
CA ALA A 202 -2.33 4.34 3.67
C ALA A 202 -0.97 5.02 3.90
N THR A 203 -0.03 4.88 2.96
CA THR A 203 1.26 5.57 3.03
C THR A 203 1.09 7.08 2.99
N ARG A 204 0.26 7.62 2.08
CA ARG A 204 0.02 9.07 2.00
C ARG A 204 -0.68 9.60 3.26
N LEU A 205 -1.61 8.83 3.81
CA LEU A 205 -2.42 9.22 4.95
C LEU A 205 -1.62 9.21 6.27
N TYR A 206 -0.88 8.14 6.55
CA TYR A 206 -0.20 7.98 7.84
C TYR A 206 1.23 8.54 7.89
N LYS A 207 1.91 8.71 6.75
CA LYS A 207 3.29 9.25 6.72
C LYS A 207 3.41 10.66 7.31
N PRO A 208 2.51 11.62 7.05
CA PRO A 208 2.54 12.94 7.69
C PRO A 208 2.41 12.83 9.21
N VAL A 209 1.50 11.99 9.70
CA VAL A 209 1.30 11.74 11.14
C VAL A 209 2.61 11.25 11.80
N MET A 210 3.29 10.29 11.17
CA MET A 210 4.48 9.68 11.76
C MET A 210 5.77 10.49 11.56
N SER A 211 5.85 11.30 10.51
CA SER A 211 7.08 12.07 10.20
C SER A 211 7.11 13.47 10.81
N THR A 212 5.96 14.02 11.19
CA THR A 212 5.86 15.36 11.76
C THR A 212 6.31 15.37 13.22
N ARG A 213 7.26 16.28 13.54
CA ARG A 213 7.82 16.43 14.89
C ARG A 213 6.89 17.16 15.84
N SER A 214 6.25 18.23 15.36
CA SER A 214 5.32 19.03 16.16
C SER A 214 4.12 18.19 16.58
N ALA A 215 3.87 18.11 17.90
CA ALA A 215 2.73 17.39 18.45
C ALA A 215 1.40 17.97 17.95
N ALA A 216 1.30 19.30 17.86
CA ALA A 216 0.10 19.98 17.36
C ALA A 216 -0.19 19.64 15.89
N LEU A 217 0.82 19.70 15.02
CA LEU A 217 0.65 19.34 13.61
C LEU A 217 0.39 17.83 13.45
N ARG A 218 0.99 16.98 14.29
CA ARG A 218 0.70 15.55 14.31
C ARG A 218 -0.76 15.29 14.65
N GLN A 219 -1.30 15.99 15.64
CA GLN A 219 -2.71 15.87 16.02
C GLN A 219 -3.64 16.38 14.90
N ALA A 220 -3.28 17.49 14.24
CA ALA A 220 -4.02 17.99 13.08
C ALA A 220 -4.05 16.97 11.93
N HIS A 221 -2.90 16.36 11.59
CA HIS A 221 -2.86 15.30 10.58
C HIS A 221 -3.59 14.03 11.02
N ALA A 222 -3.54 13.68 12.30
CA ALA A 222 -4.29 12.55 12.83
C ALA A 222 -5.80 12.78 12.74
N ALA A 223 -6.26 14.03 12.88
CA ALA A 223 -7.67 14.39 12.69
C ALA A 223 -8.12 14.34 11.22
N GLN A 224 -7.19 14.43 10.25
CA GLN A 224 -7.46 14.21 8.83
C GLN A 224 -7.57 12.72 8.47
N VAL A 225 -7.20 11.81 9.38
CA VAL A 225 -7.34 10.37 9.15
C VAL A 225 -8.81 9.99 9.36
N PRO A 226 -9.49 9.46 8.33
CA PRO A 226 -10.87 9.03 8.45
C PRO A 226 -11.03 7.90 9.46
N GLU A 227 -12.20 7.82 10.09
CA GLU A 227 -12.51 6.75 11.05
C GLU A 227 -12.50 5.35 10.40
N ASN A 228 -12.90 5.25 9.13
CA ASN A 228 -12.89 3.99 8.39
C ASN A 228 -11.54 3.66 7.74
N ALA A 229 -10.50 4.48 7.95
CA ALA A 229 -9.19 4.24 7.38
C ALA A 229 -8.58 2.94 7.90
N VAL A 230 -8.10 2.11 6.97
CA VAL A 230 -7.52 0.82 7.31
C VAL A 230 -6.01 0.96 7.49
N PRO A 231 -5.43 0.58 8.65
CA PRO A 231 -3.99 0.67 8.85
C PRO A 231 -3.23 -0.36 7.98
N PRO A 232 -1.98 -0.09 7.56
CA PRO A 232 -1.24 -0.96 6.65
C PRO A 232 -1.12 -2.42 7.09
N TRP A 233 -0.95 -2.69 8.39
CA TRP A 233 -0.85 -4.07 8.89
C TRP A 233 -2.14 -4.87 8.66
N ARG A 234 -3.30 -4.21 8.69
CA ARG A 234 -4.59 -4.84 8.42
C ARG A 234 -4.76 -5.11 6.93
N VAL A 235 -4.37 -4.15 6.07
CA VAL A 235 -4.30 -4.35 4.61
C VAL A 235 -3.36 -5.50 4.27
N PHE A 236 -2.20 -5.61 4.94
CA PHE A 236 -1.26 -6.72 4.76
C PHE A 236 -1.87 -8.06 5.14
N ARG A 237 -2.56 -8.13 6.28
CA ARG A 237 -3.28 -9.35 6.68
C ARG A 237 -4.33 -9.76 5.63
N ASP A 238 -5.09 -8.79 5.12
CA ASP A 238 -6.11 -9.04 4.12
C ASP A 238 -5.47 -9.50 2.78
N MET A 239 -4.36 -8.88 2.37
CA MET A 239 -3.54 -9.32 1.22
C MET A 239 -3.07 -10.77 1.38
N MET A 240 -2.53 -11.13 2.54
CA MET A 240 -2.11 -12.51 2.80
C MET A 240 -3.29 -13.50 2.73
N ARG A 241 -4.49 -13.07 3.16
CA ARG A 241 -5.71 -13.89 3.12
C ARG A 241 -6.22 -14.10 1.69
N PHE A 242 -6.25 -13.06 0.86
CA PHE A 242 -6.90 -13.11 -0.46
C PHE A 242 -5.95 -13.43 -1.61
N GLN A 243 -4.70 -12.96 -1.55
CA GLN A 243 -3.75 -13.10 -2.65
C GLN A 243 -2.81 -14.31 -2.48
N PHE A 244 -2.41 -14.62 -1.25
CA PHE A 244 -1.38 -15.62 -0.95
C PHE A 244 -1.90 -16.90 -0.28
N ASN A 245 -3.19 -17.02 -0.02
CA ASN A 245 -3.73 -18.24 0.57
C ASN A 245 -4.00 -19.28 -0.54
N ARG A 246 -3.51 -20.52 -0.40
CA ARG A 246 -3.63 -21.61 -1.39
C ARG A 246 -5.06 -21.90 -1.83
N ALA A 247 -6.03 -21.78 -0.92
CA ALA A 247 -7.45 -21.90 -1.24
C ALA A 247 -7.97 -20.78 -2.18
N TYR A 248 -7.18 -19.72 -2.34
CA TYR A 248 -7.51 -18.50 -3.06
C TYR A 248 -6.48 -18.13 -4.14
N GLU A 249 -5.47 -18.97 -4.40
CA GLU A 249 -4.48 -18.76 -5.44
C GLU A 249 -5.17 -18.65 -6.81
N ARG A 250 -5.03 -17.50 -7.47
CA ARG A 250 -5.51 -17.33 -8.84
C ARG A 250 -4.52 -18.04 -9.78
N PRO A 251 -5.00 -18.91 -10.70
CA PRO A 251 -4.14 -19.57 -11.69
C PRO A 251 -3.31 -18.59 -12.54
N TRP A 252 -3.75 -17.33 -12.64
CA TRP A 252 -3.15 -16.30 -13.49
C TRP A 252 -2.49 -15.16 -12.70
N SER A 253 -2.34 -15.27 -11.38
CA SER A 253 -1.60 -14.25 -10.63
C SER A 253 -0.12 -14.32 -11.01
N SER A 254 0.37 -13.28 -11.68
CA SER A 254 1.79 -13.21 -12.04
C SER A 254 2.64 -12.99 -10.78
N ALA A 255 3.77 -13.71 -10.72
CA ALA A 255 4.75 -13.53 -9.64
C ALA A 255 5.23 -12.08 -9.51
N SER A 256 5.23 -11.31 -10.60
CA SER A 256 5.57 -9.89 -10.61
C SER A 256 4.55 -9.02 -9.86
N VAL A 257 3.25 -9.29 -10.01
CA VAL A 257 2.20 -8.57 -9.28
C VAL A 257 2.24 -8.92 -7.80
N ALA A 258 2.48 -10.19 -7.46
CA ALA A 258 2.72 -10.62 -6.09
C ALA A 258 3.94 -9.91 -5.46
N GLN A 259 5.06 -9.85 -6.17
CA GLN A 259 6.25 -9.13 -5.74
C GLN A 259 5.97 -7.63 -5.54
N ALA A 260 5.29 -6.98 -6.49
CA ALA A 260 4.94 -5.56 -6.41
C ALA A 260 4.05 -5.25 -5.19
N SER A 261 3.06 -6.09 -4.91
CA SER A 261 2.19 -5.96 -3.74
C SER A 261 2.95 -6.08 -2.41
N LEU A 262 3.87 -7.04 -2.28
CA LEU A 262 4.73 -7.20 -1.09
C LEU A 262 5.68 -6.01 -0.90
N VAL A 263 6.23 -5.46 -1.98
CA VAL A 263 7.08 -4.26 -1.93
C VAL A 263 6.27 -3.06 -1.45
N SER A 264 5.05 -2.87 -1.97
CA SER A 264 4.15 -1.80 -1.54
C SER A 264 3.74 -1.95 -0.08
N ALA A 265 3.45 -3.17 0.37
CA ALA A 265 3.19 -3.47 1.77
C ALA A 265 4.37 -3.08 2.68
N LEU A 266 5.58 -3.50 2.33
CA LEU A 266 6.78 -3.18 3.08
C LEU A 266 7.01 -1.67 3.17
N ARG A 267 6.83 -0.94 2.06
CA ARG A 267 6.95 0.53 2.05
C ARG A 267 5.92 1.19 2.97
N ALA A 268 4.67 0.74 2.94
CA ALA A 268 3.61 1.27 3.79
C ALA A 268 3.88 1.01 5.27
N LEU A 269 4.29 -0.22 5.63
CA LEU A 269 4.64 -0.60 6.99
C LEU A 269 5.84 0.20 7.53
N LEU A 270 6.87 0.38 6.71
CA LEU A 270 7.99 1.26 7.06
C LEU A 270 7.54 2.71 7.20
N ALA A 271 6.66 3.21 6.33
CA ALA A 271 6.14 4.58 6.44
C ALA A 271 5.38 4.82 7.75
N THR A 272 4.67 3.80 8.25
CA THR A 272 4.01 3.84 9.58
C THR A 272 4.92 3.46 10.74
N SER A 273 6.22 3.22 10.48
CA SER A 273 7.20 2.74 11.47
C SER A 273 6.80 1.43 12.16
N ASP A 274 5.99 0.59 11.49
CA ASP A 274 5.63 -0.74 11.97
C ASP A 274 6.72 -1.74 11.55
N TYR A 275 7.79 -1.78 12.34
CA TYR A 275 8.94 -2.66 12.08
C TYR A 275 8.62 -4.14 12.27
N ALA A 276 7.63 -4.47 13.09
CA ALA A 276 7.18 -5.84 13.28
C ALA A 276 6.48 -6.33 12.01
N GLY A 277 5.53 -5.55 11.50
CA GLY A 277 4.91 -5.82 10.21
C GLY A 277 5.94 -5.87 9.09
N ALA A 278 6.88 -4.93 9.03
CA ALA A 278 7.93 -4.89 8.01
C ALA A 278 8.83 -6.14 8.03
N HIS A 279 9.19 -6.63 9.22
CA HIS A 279 9.95 -7.88 9.37
C HIS A 279 9.16 -9.09 8.87
N VAL A 280 7.87 -9.19 9.22
CA VAL A 280 7.00 -10.26 8.73
C VAL A 280 6.86 -10.20 7.21
N ALA A 281 6.66 -9.02 6.63
CA ALA A 281 6.56 -8.83 5.19
C ALA A 281 7.85 -9.23 4.46
N LEU A 282 9.02 -8.91 5.00
CA LEU A 282 10.31 -9.36 4.44
C LEU A 282 10.43 -10.89 4.43
N ARG A 283 10.03 -11.54 5.53
CA ARG A 283 10.06 -12.99 5.63
C ARG A 283 9.15 -13.68 4.61
N GLN A 284 8.02 -13.05 4.25
CA GLN A 284 7.13 -13.58 3.22
C GLN A 284 7.76 -13.65 1.82
N PHE A 285 8.76 -12.81 1.51
CA PHE A 285 9.51 -12.96 0.24
C PHE A 285 10.23 -14.32 0.19
N ALA A 286 10.93 -14.69 1.25
CA ALA A 286 11.66 -15.96 1.34
C ALA A 286 10.71 -17.17 1.39
N GLU A 287 9.69 -17.12 2.25
CA GLU A 287 8.74 -18.22 2.42
C GLU A 287 7.94 -18.54 1.15
N ARG A 288 7.72 -17.53 0.30
CA ARG A 288 6.99 -17.67 -0.97
C ARG A 288 7.89 -17.82 -2.19
N GLY A 289 9.21 -17.85 -2.01
CA GLY A 289 10.18 -17.93 -3.11
C GLY A 289 10.11 -16.71 -4.05
N VAL A 290 9.64 -15.57 -3.57
CA VAL A 290 9.56 -14.33 -4.35
C VAL A 290 10.89 -13.59 -4.21
N ALA A 291 11.57 -13.34 -5.33
CA ALA A 291 12.84 -12.62 -5.32
C ALA A 291 12.66 -11.19 -4.76
N VAL A 292 13.54 -10.79 -3.83
CA VAL A 292 13.55 -9.43 -3.29
C VAL A 292 14.16 -8.48 -4.32
N PRO A 293 13.45 -7.43 -4.79
CA PRO A 293 14.05 -6.45 -5.67
C PRO A 293 15.18 -5.69 -4.98
N PRO A 294 16.28 -5.33 -5.68
CA PRO A 294 17.39 -4.55 -5.12
C PRO A 294 16.94 -3.23 -4.48
N GLN A 295 15.91 -2.61 -5.04
CA GLN A 295 15.37 -1.33 -4.58
C GLN A 295 14.82 -1.43 -3.15
N VAL A 296 14.39 -2.62 -2.70
CA VAL A 296 13.91 -2.85 -1.33
C VAL A 296 14.99 -2.54 -0.30
N TYR A 297 16.22 -2.94 -0.56
CA TYR A 297 17.36 -2.65 0.32
C TYR A 297 17.57 -1.15 0.48
N LEU A 298 17.47 -0.42 -0.63
CA LEU A 298 17.59 1.03 -0.64
C LEU A 298 16.45 1.70 0.14
N TYR A 299 15.21 1.21 0.02
CA TYR A 299 14.08 1.74 0.77
C TYR A 299 14.24 1.53 2.27
N VAL A 300 14.63 0.34 2.68
CA VAL A 300 14.87 0.00 4.09
C VAL A 300 16.01 0.86 4.65
N ALA A 301 17.14 0.93 3.96
CA ALA A 301 18.28 1.74 4.38
C ALA A 301 17.92 3.23 4.48
N ARG A 302 17.31 3.81 3.44
CA ARG A 302 16.83 5.21 3.42
C ARG A 302 15.87 5.51 4.56
N HIS A 303 14.93 4.61 4.83
CA HIS A 303 13.99 4.79 5.92
C HIS A 303 14.72 4.82 7.27
N LEU A 304 15.60 3.86 7.53
CA LEU A 304 16.33 3.78 8.79
C LEU A 304 17.26 4.97 9.00
N MET A 305 17.98 5.42 7.96
CA MET A 305 18.83 6.61 8.05
C MET A 305 18.02 7.88 8.29
N LYS A 306 16.90 8.06 7.59
CA LYS A 306 16.04 9.22 7.81
C LYS A 306 15.57 9.28 9.27
N ARG A 307 15.16 8.13 9.83
CA ARG A 307 14.80 8.02 11.24
C ARG A 307 15.99 8.33 12.15
N LEU A 308 17.14 7.76 11.84
CA LEU A 308 18.37 7.95 12.60
C LEU A 308 18.76 9.44 12.67
N ARG A 309 18.77 10.12 11.53
CA ARG A 309 18.98 11.58 11.40
C ARG A 309 17.95 12.36 12.20
N ASN A 310 16.68 11.98 12.14
CA ASN A 310 15.63 12.62 12.92
C ASN A 310 15.83 12.46 14.43
N ASN A 311 16.26 11.29 14.90
CA ASN A 311 16.54 11.04 16.31
C ASN A 311 17.78 11.81 16.80
N VAL A 312 18.83 11.90 15.97
CA VAL A 312 20.03 12.69 16.31
C VAL A 312 19.68 14.17 16.43
N ALA A 313 18.93 14.71 15.46
CA ALA A 313 18.48 16.10 15.49
C ALA A 313 17.53 16.39 16.65
N ALA A 314 16.68 15.44 17.05
CA ALA A 314 15.83 15.58 18.23
C ALA A 314 16.68 15.61 19.51
N ASN A 315 17.62 14.67 19.66
CA ASN A 315 18.52 14.62 20.81
C ASN A 315 19.39 15.88 20.92
N SER A 316 19.87 16.44 19.80
CA SER A 316 20.67 17.68 19.83
C SER A 316 19.82 18.90 20.21
N ALA A 317 18.59 19.00 19.72
CA ALA A 317 17.66 20.06 20.10
C ALA A 317 17.22 19.96 21.57
N GLU A 318 16.93 18.75 22.06
CA GLU A 318 16.63 18.49 23.47
C GLU A 318 17.81 18.86 24.37
N ARG A 319 19.04 18.52 23.96
CA ARG A 319 20.26 18.92 24.67
C ARG A 319 20.45 20.43 24.71
N ALA A 320 20.25 21.12 23.58
CA ALA A 320 20.35 22.57 23.52
C ALA A 320 19.28 23.26 24.38
N ALA A 321 18.04 22.76 24.34
CA ALA A 321 16.95 23.25 25.19
C ALA A 321 17.22 23.02 26.68
N TYR A 322 17.77 21.86 27.03
CA TYR A 322 18.18 21.53 28.38
C TYR A 322 19.35 22.40 28.84
N ALA A 323 20.39 22.57 28.03
CA ALA A 323 21.50 23.47 28.33
C ALA A 323 21.00 24.91 28.57
N ALA A 324 20.12 25.41 27.71
CA ALA A 324 19.48 26.71 27.91
C ALA A 324 18.57 26.77 29.15
N ALA A 325 17.97 25.65 29.58
CA ALA A 325 17.18 25.58 30.81
C ALA A 325 18.07 25.57 32.06
N VAL A 326 19.22 24.91 31.99
CA VAL A 326 20.26 24.93 33.04
C VAL A 326 20.86 26.33 33.17
N GLU A 327 21.19 26.99 32.06
CA GLU A 327 21.69 28.38 32.05
C GLU A 327 20.68 29.37 32.67
N ARG A 328 19.38 29.14 32.47
CA ARG A 328 18.31 29.93 33.09
C ARG A 328 18.05 29.58 34.57
N GLY A 329 18.75 28.59 35.13
CA GLY A 329 18.54 28.11 36.49
C GLY A 329 17.25 27.30 36.70
N ASN A 330 16.53 26.97 35.63
CA ASN A 330 15.26 26.23 35.71
C ASN A 330 15.46 24.71 35.80
N ALA A 331 16.68 24.22 35.58
CA ALA A 331 17.03 22.81 35.68
C ALA A 331 18.40 22.66 36.34
N GLN A 332 18.55 21.66 37.22
CA GLN A 332 19.88 21.28 37.73
C GLN A 332 20.66 20.54 36.65
N PRO A 333 21.98 20.78 36.53
CA PRO A 333 22.84 20.02 35.63
C PRO A 333 22.85 18.55 36.02
N ARG A 334 22.52 17.68 35.07
CA ARG A 334 22.63 16.23 35.22
C ARG A 334 24.11 15.88 35.18
N GLU A 335 24.65 15.48 36.33
CA GLU A 335 25.85 14.64 36.34
C GLU A 335 25.50 13.32 35.65
N ASP A 336 26.26 13.02 34.59
CA ASP A 336 26.22 11.78 33.82
C ASP A 336 24.93 11.47 33.05
N ASP A 337 24.70 12.19 31.94
CA ASP A 337 23.94 11.59 30.83
C ASP A 337 24.94 10.83 29.94
N PRO A 338 24.92 9.47 29.91
CA PRO A 338 25.80 8.72 29.03
C PRO A 338 25.45 9.11 27.60
N ALA A 339 26.37 9.80 26.93
CA ALA A 339 26.30 10.03 25.50
C ALA A 339 25.87 8.73 24.81
N PRO A 340 25.05 8.76 23.75
CA PRO A 340 24.76 7.57 22.96
C PRO A 340 26.03 7.15 22.22
N ARG A 341 27.02 6.60 22.96
CA ARG A 341 28.25 5.97 22.47
C ARG A 341 27.93 4.88 21.47
N TRP A 342 26.72 4.32 21.50
CA TRP A 342 26.26 3.34 20.53
C TRP A 342 26.24 3.89 19.10
N PHE A 343 26.04 5.20 18.90
CA PHE A 343 26.02 5.82 17.57
C PHE A 343 27.43 6.05 17.01
N SER A 344 28.35 6.51 17.86
CA SER A 344 29.79 6.60 17.57
C SER A 344 30.36 5.21 17.30
N TYR A 345 29.93 4.20 18.06
CA TYR A 345 30.24 2.79 17.78
C TYR A 345 29.69 2.34 16.43
N LEU A 346 28.51 2.82 16.00
CA LEU A 346 27.84 2.42 14.75
C LEU A 346 28.41 3.09 13.49
N LEU A 347 29.10 4.22 13.63
CA LEU A 347 29.83 4.91 12.55
C LEU A 347 31.34 4.66 12.59
N GLY A 348 31.87 4.14 13.70
CA GLY A 348 33.31 4.05 13.96
C GLY A 348 33.78 5.31 14.67
N GLU A 349 34.61 5.15 15.72
CA GLU A 349 35.25 6.30 16.38
C GLU A 349 36.15 7.01 15.36
N GLY A 350 35.84 8.28 15.05
CA GLY A 350 36.62 9.12 14.13
C GLY A 350 36.01 9.37 12.74
N ALA A 351 34.84 8.83 12.41
CA ALA A 351 34.19 9.13 11.13
C ALA A 351 33.42 10.47 11.19
N GLU A 352 34.05 11.57 10.75
CA GLU A 352 33.36 12.80 10.37
C GLU A 352 32.58 12.55 9.08
N VAL A 353 31.44 11.87 9.17
CA VAL A 353 30.55 11.71 8.02
C VAL A 353 29.69 12.95 7.93
N ASP A 354 29.85 13.71 6.84
CA ASP A 354 28.92 14.76 6.47
C ASP A 354 27.51 14.14 6.30
N MET A 355 26.65 14.43 7.27
CA MET A 355 25.30 13.88 7.39
C MET A 355 24.35 14.40 6.29
N ALA A 356 24.82 15.29 5.41
CA ALA A 356 24.09 15.75 4.23
C ALA A 356 24.02 14.68 3.12
N ASP A 357 24.99 13.76 3.04
CA ASP A 357 25.02 12.75 1.98
C ASP A 357 24.33 11.43 2.42
N ASP A 358 23.01 11.41 2.23
CA ASP A 358 22.17 10.23 2.45
C ASP A 358 22.64 8.98 1.66
N ALA A 359 23.43 9.12 0.61
CA ALA A 359 24.00 7.99 -0.14
C ALA A 359 25.27 7.42 0.52
N ALA A 360 26.13 8.27 1.09
CA ALA A 360 27.33 7.86 1.81
C ALA A 360 26.99 7.10 3.10
N VAL A 361 26.02 7.59 3.88
CA VAL A 361 25.52 6.91 5.09
C VAL A 361 24.85 5.57 4.71
N ALA A 362 24.14 5.52 3.57
CA ALA A 362 23.50 4.29 3.09
C ALA A 362 24.54 3.23 2.75
N ALA A 363 25.56 3.67 2.00
CA ALA A 363 26.67 2.82 1.60
C ALA A 363 27.43 2.29 2.82
N LEU A 364 27.66 3.11 3.85
CA LEU A 364 28.36 2.72 5.07
C LEU A 364 27.57 1.72 5.92
N LEU A 365 26.25 1.88 6.05
CA LEU A 365 25.38 0.92 6.74
C LEU A 365 25.26 -0.41 5.98
N VAL A 366 25.20 -0.35 4.64
CA VAL A 366 25.23 -1.54 3.78
C VAL A 366 26.58 -2.24 3.91
N HIS A 367 27.69 -1.48 3.90
CA HIS A 367 29.05 -2.00 4.03
C HIS A 367 29.30 -2.63 5.41
N ARG A 368 28.71 -2.09 6.49
CA ARG A 368 28.76 -2.70 7.82
C ARG A 368 27.83 -3.90 7.99
N GLY A 369 26.68 -3.92 7.31
CA GLY A 369 25.82 -5.10 7.23
C GLY A 369 26.45 -6.26 6.45
N GLN A 370 27.55 -6.01 5.75
CA GLN A 370 28.34 -6.99 5.00
C GLN A 370 29.55 -7.53 5.77
N GLN A 371 29.77 -7.16 7.04
CA GLN A 371 30.86 -7.74 7.82
C GLN A 371 30.52 -9.20 8.19
N PRO A 372 31.36 -10.18 7.83
CA PRO A 372 31.19 -11.55 8.28
C PRO A 372 31.50 -11.65 9.79
N VAL A 373 30.64 -12.34 10.53
CA VAL A 373 30.98 -12.82 11.87
C VAL A 373 31.72 -14.14 11.68
N THR A 374 33.02 -14.12 11.91
CA THR A 374 33.87 -15.31 11.93
C THR A 374 33.95 -15.84 13.35
N GLU A 375 33.25 -16.93 13.65
CA GLU A 375 33.79 -18.05 14.42
C GLU A 375 33.25 -19.36 13.82
N LEU A 376 34.16 -20.33 13.76
CA LEU A 376 34.19 -21.57 12.98
C LEU A 376 33.31 -22.68 13.59
N GLY A 377 32.67 -23.48 12.74
CA GLY A 377 32.08 -24.78 13.09
C GLY A 377 31.61 -25.52 11.82
N ASP A 378 32.11 -26.75 11.63
CA ASP A 378 32.07 -27.49 10.36
C ASP A 378 30.71 -28.11 9.95
N PRO A 379 30.54 -28.44 8.64
CA PRO A 379 29.26 -28.56 7.91
C PRO A 379 28.72 -30.00 7.80
N PRO A 380 27.58 -30.24 7.10
CA PRO A 380 27.65 -30.80 5.72
C PRO A 380 26.41 -30.48 4.82
N PRO A 381 26.30 -30.97 3.55
CA PRO A 381 27.26 -30.83 2.44
C PRO A 381 26.65 -30.37 1.08
N ALA A 382 27.49 -29.60 0.35
CA ALA A 382 27.72 -29.43 -1.11
C ALA A 382 26.64 -28.88 -2.08
N ALA A 383 26.96 -28.03 -3.07
CA ALA A 383 28.13 -27.15 -3.33
C ALA A 383 27.77 -26.26 -4.55
N ASP A 384 28.34 -25.04 -4.63
CA ASP A 384 28.44 -24.18 -5.83
C ASP A 384 27.51 -22.97 -6.02
N GLN A 385 26.74 -22.51 -5.03
CA GLN A 385 26.24 -21.13 -5.06
C GLN A 385 26.89 -20.26 -3.97
N PRO A 386 27.59 -19.16 -4.34
CA PRO A 386 28.27 -18.31 -3.39
C PRO A 386 27.27 -17.66 -2.42
N PRO A 387 27.72 -17.28 -1.20
CA PRO A 387 26.85 -16.80 -0.14
C PRO A 387 26.10 -15.53 -0.56
N ALA A 388 24.85 -15.47 -0.09
CA ALA A 388 23.94 -14.33 -0.02
C ALA A 388 24.58 -12.97 -0.39
N GLN A 389 24.44 -12.58 -1.66
CA GLN A 389 24.95 -11.29 -2.12
C GLN A 389 23.98 -10.19 -1.71
N VAL A 390 24.42 -9.30 -0.82
CA VAL A 390 23.79 -7.99 -0.66
C VAL A 390 24.05 -7.20 -1.95
N PRO A 391 23.03 -6.60 -2.57
CA PRO A 391 23.22 -5.87 -3.82
C PRO A 391 24.15 -4.67 -3.61
N LEU A 392 25.08 -4.45 -4.55
CA LEU A 392 25.86 -3.21 -4.63
C LEU A 392 24.93 -2.00 -4.84
N TYR A 393 25.38 -0.83 -4.40
CA TYR A 393 24.62 0.43 -4.54
C TYR A 393 24.21 0.72 -5.98
N ALA A 394 25.07 0.43 -6.97
CA ALA A 394 24.75 0.59 -8.38
C ALA A 394 23.53 -0.25 -8.82
N HIS A 395 23.37 -1.46 -8.28
CA HIS A 395 22.21 -2.32 -8.53
C HIS A 395 20.96 -1.79 -7.81
N MET A 396 21.13 -1.35 -6.56
CA MET A 396 20.03 -0.77 -5.76
C MET A 396 19.46 0.51 -6.39
N ALA A 397 20.30 1.34 -7.01
CA ALA A 397 19.91 2.59 -7.66
C ALA A 397 19.38 2.40 -9.10
N GLY A 398 19.35 1.16 -9.62
CA GLY A 398 18.92 0.87 -10.99
C GLY A 398 19.93 1.30 -12.07
N LYS A 399 21.13 1.74 -11.70
CA LYS A 399 22.19 2.15 -12.64
C LYS A 399 22.81 0.96 -13.37
N ARG A 400 22.78 -0.21 -12.75
CA ARG A 400 23.23 -1.47 -13.34
C ARG A 400 22.17 -2.54 -13.11
N PRO A 401 21.64 -3.20 -14.16
CA PRO A 401 20.72 -4.32 -13.96
C PRO A 401 21.46 -5.50 -13.33
N LEU A 402 20.79 -6.22 -12.44
CA LEU A 402 21.30 -7.51 -11.97
C LEU A 402 21.20 -8.55 -13.08
N PRO A 403 22.10 -9.56 -13.09
CA PRO A 403 21.92 -10.73 -13.93
C PRO A 403 20.54 -11.35 -13.68
N PRO A 404 19.86 -11.83 -14.74
CA PRO A 404 18.58 -12.52 -14.58
C PRO A 404 18.75 -13.71 -13.64
N ARG A 405 17.73 -14.00 -12.81
CA ARG A 405 17.71 -15.10 -11.82
C ARG A 405 18.65 -14.93 -10.61
N THR A 406 19.15 -13.73 -10.35
CA THR A 406 19.86 -13.45 -9.09
C THR A 406 18.86 -13.36 -7.93
N PHE A 407 18.98 -14.23 -6.93
CA PHE A 407 18.18 -14.17 -5.70
C PHE A 407 18.95 -13.44 -4.60
N LEU A 408 18.40 -12.34 -4.09
CA LEU A 408 18.99 -11.58 -2.99
C LEU A 408 18.41 -12.07 -1.64
N SER A 409 19.26 -12.17 -0.62
CA SER A 409 18.88 -12.72 0.69
C SER A 409 18.14 -11.73 1.59
N THR A 410 16.99 -12.09 2.14
CA THR A 410 16.25 -11.24 3.09
C THR A 410 16.95 -11.06 4.45
N ILE A 411 17.89 -11.95 4.81
CA ILE A 411 18.48 -12.05 6.15
C ILE A 411 19.09 -10.72 6.66
N PRO A 412 19.90 -9.98 5.87
CA PRO A 412 20.46 -8.71 6.34
C PRO A 412 19.38 -7.66 6.64
N LEU A 413 18.31 -7.63 5.85
CA LEU A 413 17.18 -6.72 6.05
C LEU A 413 16.36 -7.11 7.29
N GLU A 414 16.13 -8.40 7.49
CA GLU A 414 15.46 -8.91 8.69
C GLU A 414 16.23 -8.54 9.96
N ASN A 415 17.55 -8.72 9.97
CA ASN A 415 18.40 -8.33 11.10
C ASN A 415 18.33 -6.82 11.38
N LEU A 416 18.31 -5.99 10.32
CA LEU A 416 18.10 -4.54 10.46
C LEU A 416 16.72 -4.21 11.06
N MET A 417 15.67 -4.89 10.62
CA MET A 417 14.32 -4.70 11.18
C MET A 417 14.23 -5.16 12.63
N ARG A 418 14.85 -6.28 13.01
CA ARG A 418 14.94 -6.71 14.42
C ARG A 418 15.59 -5.64 15.29
N ARG A 419 16.74 -5.12 14.87
CA ARG A 419 17.42 -4.01 15.56
C ARG A 419 16.52 -2.76 15.65
N ALA A 420 15.82 -2.41 14.58
CA ALA A 420 14.91 -1.28 14.56
C ALA A 420 13.72 -1.46 15.53
N MET A 421 13.16 -2.67 15.63
CA MET A 421 12.13 -3.06 16.61
C MET A 421 12.64 -2.90 18.04
N PHE A 422 13.81 -3.44 18.35
CA PHE A 422 14.44 -3.28 19.67
C PHE A 422 14.61 -1.82 20.08
N LEU A 423 15.01 -0.97 19.13
CA LEU A 423 15.22 0.45 19.39
C LEU A 423 13.90 1.23 19.57
N SER A 424 12.80 0.80 18.95
CA SER A 424 11.47 1.40 19.15
C SER A 424 10.81 1.06 20.49
N VAL A 425 11.26 0.02 21.19
CA VAL A 425 10.70 -0.34 22.50
C VAL A 425 11.18 0.69 23.56
N PRO A 426 10.28 1.19 24.44
CA PRO A 426 10.64 2.05 25.56
C PRO A 426 11.77 1.45 26.39
N LYS A 427 12.75 2.27 26.82
CA LYS A 427 13.96 1.79 27.53
C LYS A 427 13.64 0.85 28.70
N ALA A 428 12.58 1.13 29.46
CA ALA A 428 12.11 0.33 30.59
C ALA A 428 11.70 -1.11 30.23
N LEU A 429 11.24 -1.35 28.99
CA LEU A 429 10.72 -2.64 28.54
C LEU A 429 11.76 -3.48 27.76
N ARG A 430 12.91 -2.89 27.41
CA ARG A 430 13.97 -3.57 26.62
C ARG A 430 14.53 -4.85 27.26
N PRO A 431 14.73 -4.95 28.59
CA PRO A 431 15.24 -6.18 29.20
C PRO A 431 14.29 -7.38 29.02
N ALA A 432 12.98 -7.14 29.00
CA ALA A 432 11.98 -8.18 28.77
C ALA A 432 11.97 -8.62 27.30
N VAL A 433 12.02 -7.67 26.36
CA VAL A 433 12.05 -7.95 24.92
C VAL A 433 13.35 -8.65 24.48
N ARG A 434 14.50 -8.33 25.11
CA ARG A 434 15.78 -9.02 24.86
C ARG A 434 15.73 -10.52 25.14
N ARG A 435 14.92 -10.96 26.12
CA ARG A 435 14.74 -12.40 26.40
C ARG A 435 13.93 -13.11 25.32
N VAL A 436 12.95 -12.44 24.73
CA VAL A 436 12.05 -13.01 23.71
C VAL A 436 12.71 -13.04 22.33
N LEU A 437 13.45 -11.99 21.97
CA LEU A 437 14.10 -11.91 20.66
C LEU A 437 15.50 -12.56 20.65
N GLY A 438 16.11 -12.79 21.82
CA GLY A 438 17.40 -13.48 21.95
C GLY A 438 17.30 -15.01 22.07
N SER A 439 16.09 -15.57 22.24
CA SER A 439 15.91 -17.02 22.34
C SER A 439 16.02 -17.77 21.00
N ASP A 440 15.91 -17.06 19.87
CA ASP A 440 16.03 -17.67 18.54
C ASP A 440 17.49 -17.82 18.07
N GLU A 441 18.45 -17.09 18.68
CA GLU A 441 19.87 -17.17 18.30
C GLU A 441 20.62 -18.35 18.98
N CYS A 442 19.98 -19.09 19.90
CA CYS A 442 20.64 -20.18 20.64
C CYS A 442 19.84 -21.50 20.66
N GLY A 443 18.95 -21.69 19.67
CA GLY A 443 17.88 -22.69 19.72
C GLY A 443 17.94 -23.83 18.70
N THR A 444 19.12 -24.32 18.28
CA THR A 444 19.20 -25.54 17.43
C THR A 444 20.03 -26.69 17.99
N ALA A 445 20.56 -26.61 19.22
CA ALA A 445 21.44 -27.69 19.73
C ALA A 445 21.13 -28.28 21.12
N LYS A 446 20.17 -27.78 21.92
CA LYS A 446 20.05 -28.21 23.33
C LYS A 446 18.63 -28.36 23.90
N LEU A 447 17.68 -28.91 23.13
CA LEU A 447 16.35 -29.25 23.63
C LEU A 447 16.01 -30.76 23.67
N SER A 448 17.01 -31.66 23.58
CA SER A 448 16.80 -33.10 23.77
C SER A 448 17.24 -33.65 25.14
N THR A 449 17.89 -32.86 26.01
CA THR A 449 18.48 -33.38 27.27
C THR A 449 17.94 -32.78 28.57
N SER A 450 17.08 -31.76 28.54
CA SER A 450 16.62 -31.07 29.77
C SER A 450 15.21 -31.46 30.26
N LEU A 451 14.63 -32.56 29.77
CA LEU A 451 13.29 -33.03 30.20
C LEU A 451 13.32 -34.27 31.11
N LYS A 452 14.49 -34.68 31.63
CA LYS A 452 14.57 -35.85 32.53
C LYS A 452 14.85 -35.54 34.01
N HIS A 453 15.23 -34.34 34.43
CA HIS A 453 15.67 -34.10 35.82
C HIS A 453 14.95 -32.95 36.56
N GLY A 454 13.73 -32.60 36.15
CA GLY A 454 12.97 -31.48 36.72
C GLY A 454 11.66 -31.87 37.41
N CYS A 455 11.57 -33.02 38.09
CA CYS A 455 10.36 -33.41 38.82
C CYS A 455 10.68 -34.04 40.17
N SER A 456 11.33 -33.28 41.06
CA SER A 456 11.40 -33.62 42.49
C SER A 456 11.88 -32.40 43.30
N ARG A 457 10.96 -31.50 43.63
CA ARG A 457 10.97 -30.73 44.91
C ARG A 457 9.78 -29.76 44.93
N ALA A 458 8.62 -30.28 45.30
CA ALA A 458 7.53 -29.48 45.86
C ALA A 458 7.20 -30.06 47.24
N ARG A 459 7.69 -29.43 48.31
CA ARG A 459 7.20 -29.64 49.68
C ARG A 459 7.28 -28.34 50.47
N GLY A 460 6.11 -27.93 50.95
CA GLY A 460 5.91 -27.33 52.26
C GLY A 460 6.08 -25.81 52.35
N ARG A 461 5.00 -25.07 52.07
CA ARG A 461 4.68 -23.89 52.89
C ARG A 461 3.29 -24.08 53.50
N ARG A 462 3.29 -24.17 54.83
CA ARG A 462 2.11 -24.22 55.71
C ARG A 462 1.44 -22.85 55.70
N LEU A 463 0.12 -22.85 55.58
CA LEU A 463 -0.74 -21.71 55.90
C LEU A 463 -1.08 -21.76 57.40
N PRO A 464 -1.23 -20.61 58.09
CA PRO A 464 -1.81 -20.59 59.40
C PRO A 464 -3.34 -20.62 59.30
N VAL A 465 -3.90 -21.57 60.07
CA VAL A 465 -5.31 -21.72 60.43
C VAL A 465 -5.70 -20.55 61.33
N ARG A 466 -6.86 -19.93 61.08
CA ARG A 466 -7.60 -19.23 62.13
C ARG A 466 -9.09 -19.52 61.94
N GLU A 467 -9.59 -20.32 62.86
CA GLU A 467 -11.00 -20.64 63.05
C GLU A 467 -11.75 -19.48 63.72
N GLY A 468 -13.05 -19.43 63.47
CA GLY A 468 -14.03 -19.07 64.49
C GLY A 468 -14.94 -17.90 64.15
N GLY A 469 -16.22 -18.18 63.91
CA GLY A 469 -17.30 -17.24 64.25
C GLY A 469 -18.53 -17.20 63.36
N THR A 470 -19.43 -18.18 63.55
CA THR A 470 -20.92 -18.04 63.63
C THR A 470 -21.73 -17.36 62.50
N SER A 471 -22.58 -18.19 61.88
CA SER A 471 -23.75 -17.92 61.02
C SER A 471 -24.94 -17.28 61.79
N PRO A 472 -26.20 -17.14 61.26
CA PRO A 472 -26.72 -17.22 59.89
C PRO A 472 -27.75 -16.11 59.51
N GLY A 473 -28.14 -16.04 58.23
CA GLY A 473 -29.36 -15.36 57.77
C GLY A 473 -29.62 -15.70 56.30
N LEU A 474 -30.33 -16.80 56.02
CA LEU A 474 -31.73 -16.79 55.56
C LEU A 474 -32.03 -15.73 54.51
N PHE A 475 -32.15 -16.14 53.24
CA PHE A 475 -33.36 -15.90 52.42
C PHE A 475 -33.29 -16.75 51.14
N GLU A 476 -34.21 -17.72 51.05
CA GLU A 476 -34.67 -18.33 49.81
C GLU A 476 -35.47 -17.29 48.99
N ALA A 477 -35.36 -17.34 47.66
CA ALA A 477 -36.51 -17.13 46.78
C ALA A 477 -36.30 -17.85 45.45
N LYS A 478 -37.21 -18.80 45.20
CA LYS A 478 -37.49 -19.50 43.94
C LYS A 478 -37.87 -18.52 42.82
N GLY A 479 -37.65 -18.93 41.55
CA GLY A 479 -38.13 -18.27 40.32
C GLY A 479 -39.66 -18.39 40.12
N PRO A 480 -40.22 -18.67 38.93
CA PRO A 480 -39.78 -18.51 37.53
C PRO A 480 -40.82 -17.66 36.72
N GLY A 481 -40.74 -17.58 35.38
CA GLY A 481 -41.92 -17.17 34.59
C GLY A 481 -41.66 -16.69 33.16
N SER A 482 -41.89 -17.59 32.22
CA SER A 482 -42.21 -17.36 30.81
C SER A 482 -43.50 -16.54 30.60
N VAL A 483 -43.51 -15.65 29.59
CA VAL A 483 -44.44 -15.63 28.43
C VAL A 483 -43.68 -15.08 27.24
#